data_AF-A0A897NGP9-F1
#
_entry.id   AF-A0A897NGP9-F1
#
_cell.length_a   1.000
_cell.length_b   1.000
_cell.length_c   1.000
_cell.angle_alpha   90.00
_cell.angle_beta   90.00
_cell.angle_gamma   90.00
#
_symmetry.space_group_name_H-M   'P 1'
#
loop_
_entity.id
_entity.type
_entity.pdbx_description
1 polymer ?
#
loop_
_entity_poly.entity_id
_entity_poly.type
_entity_poly.pdbx_seq_one_letter_code
_entity_poly.pdbx_strand_id
1 'polypeptide(L)'
;MLQRLFDPIVRRELGAGVTNAALGGLLALVVGIEASLWWVVPIVAVATAAVAGASDRGYNGDYLTAVVGGAIVLGLIWLWVTYRPVLSVLALVLVGTGIGFGANRLVFGVVVPVPESRRGQ
;
A
#
# COMPACT_ATOMS: atom_id res chain seq x y z
N MET A 1 7.83 -19.55 12.61
CA MET A 1 8.00 -18.36 11.73
C MET A 1 7.32 -18.55 10.38
N LEU A 2 7.64 -19.63 9.64
CA LEU A 2 6.98 -19.97 8.35
C LEU A 2 5.47 -20.25 8.45
N GLN A 3 4.98 -20.87 9.52
CA GLN A 3 3.54 -21.12 9.72
C GLN A 3 2.69 -19.83 9.71
N ARG A 4 3.25 -18.68 10.12
CA ARG A 4 2.52 -17.39 10.13
C ARG A 4 2.35 -16.77 8.74
N LEU A 5 3.17 -17.17 7.76
CA LEU A 5 2.99 -16.76 6.35
C LEU A 5 1.79 -17.45 5.70
N PHE A 6 1.33 -18.57 6.25
CA PHE A 6 0.21 -19.34 5.74
C PHE A 6 -1.14 -18.90 6.32
N ASP A 7 -1.16 -17.94 7.24
CA ASP A 7 -2.41 -17.33 7.69
C ASP A 7 -3.12 -16.68 6.48
N PRO A 8 -4.43 -16.95 6.26
CA PRO A 8 -5.14 -16.47 5.08
C PRO A 8 -5.06 -14.96 4.89
N ILE A 9 -5.15 -14.22 6.01
CA ILE A 9 -5.07 -12.76 6.03
C ILE A 9 -3.68 -12.25 5.63
N VAL A 10 -2.61 -12.90 6.11
CA VAL A 10 -1.23 -12.54 5.79
C VAL A 10 -0.95 -12.81 4.32
N ARG A 11 -1.41 -13.96 3.79
CA ARG A 11 -1.26 -14.32 2.37
C ARG A 11 -2.03 -13.37 1.45
N ARG A 12 -3.26 -13.01 1.80
CA ARG A 12 -4.08 -12.07 1.02
C ARG A 12 -3.41 -10.69 0.92
N GLU A 13 -2.94 -10.17 2.05
CA GLU A 13 -2.35 -8.83 2.09
C GLU A 13 -0.94 -8.76 1.50
N LEU A 14 -0.12 -9.80 1.70
CA LEU A 14 1.14 -9.94 0.95
C LEU A 14 0.88 -10.09 -0.55
N GLY A 15 -0.14 -10.85 -0.95
CA GLY A 15 -0.55 -10.98 -2.34
C GLY A 15 -0.98 -9.64 -2.95
N ALA A 16 -1.73 -8.83 -2.21
CA ALA A 16 -2.09 -7.47 -2.62
C ALA A 16 -0.85 -6.58 -2.73
N GLY A 17 0.08 -6.66 -1.77
CA GLY A 17 1.35 -5.93 -1.80
C GLY A 17 2.20 -6.28 -3.04
N VAL A 18 2.38 -7.58 -3.31
CA VAL A 18 3.12 -8.08 -4.48
C VAL A 18 2.43 -7.66 -5.78
N THR A 19 1.10 -7.77 -5.85
CA THR A 19 0.33 -7.38 -7.05
C THR A 19 0.49 -5.89 -7.33
N ASN A 20 0.37 -5.04 -6.31
CA ASN A 20 0.55 -3.59 -6.46
C ASN A 20 1.98 -3.25 -6.88
N ALA A 21 2.99 -3.86 -6.26
CA ALA A 21 4.39 -3.64 -6.65
C ALA A 21 4.65 -4.09 -8.10
N ALA A 22 4.11 -5.24 -8.50
CA ALA A 22 4.26 -5.77 -9.85
C ALA A 22 3.56 -4.89 -10.88
N LEU A 23 2.31 -4.48 -10.63
CA LEU A 23 1.55 -3.58 -11.51
C LEU A 23 2.21 -2.19 -11.61
N GLY A 24 2.67 -1.66 -10.48
CA GLY A 24 3.41 -0.39 -10.44
C GLY A 24 4.70 -0.46 -11.25
N GLY A 25 5.47 -1.55 -11.10
CA GLY A 25 6.68 -1.79 -11.88
C GLY A 25 6.41 -1.94 -13.38
N LEU A 26 5.39 -2.72 -13.75
CA LEU A 26 4.96 -2.88 -15.15
C LEU A 26 4.53 -1.55 -15.76
N LEU A 27 3.73 -0.77 -15.03
CA LEU A 27 3.29 0.54 -15.47
C LEU A 27 4.49 1.48 -15.64
N ALA A 28 5.41 1.51 -14.68
CA ALA A 28 6.65 2.29 -14.75
C ALA A 28 7.51 1.95 -15.97
N LEU A 29 7.58 0.67 -16.38
CA LEU A 29 8.28 0.26 -17.60
C LEU A 29 7.62 0.77 -18.88
N VAL A 30 6.28 0.87 -18.90
CA VAL A 30 5.52 1.28 -20.09
C VAL A 30 5.44 2.80 -20.24
N VAL A 31 5.13 3.52 -19.16
CA VAL A 31 4.92 4.98 -19.19
C VAL A 31 6.13 5.78 -18.71
N GLY A 32 7.17 5.13 -18.20
CA GLY A 32 8.31 5.80 -17.59
C GLY A 32 8.00 6.35 -16.20
N ILE A 33 9.06 6.66 -15.46
CA ILE A 33 8.98 7.25 -14.13
C ILE A 33 9.36 8.73 -14.21
N GLU A 34 8.52 9.58 -13.62
CA GLU A 34 8.87 10.98 -13.37
C GLU A 34 9.82 11.04 -12.17
N ALA A 35 11.12 11.07 -12.44
CA ALA A 35 12.16 10.98 -11.40
C ALA A 35 12.06 12.11 -10.37
N SER A 36 11.53 13.28 -10.74
CA SER A 36 11.30 14.38 -9.80
C SER A 36 10.28 14.06 -8.70
N LEU A 37 9.48 13.00 -8.87
CA LEU A 37 8.43 12.56 -7.95
C LEU A 37 8.81 11.32 -7.14
N TRP A 38 10.09 10.95 -7.09
CA TRP A 38 10.57 9.78 -6.33
C TRP A 38 10.08 9.73 -4.87
N TRP A 39 9.89 10.90 -4.26
CA TRP A 39 9.42 11.07 -2.88
C TRP A 39 7.99 10.58 -2.65
N VAL A 40 7.19 10.39 -3.71
CA VAL A 40 5.84 9.82 -3.62
C VAL A 40 5.89 8.40 -3.05
N VAL A 41 6.89 7.61 -3.44
CA VAL A 41 7.04 6.20 -3.01
C VAL A 41 7.14 6.07 -1.48
N PRO A 42 8.10 6.72 -0.79
CA PRO A 42 8.20 6.58 0.67
C PRO A 42 6.99 7.17 1.40
N ILE A 43 6.36 8.25 0.91
CA ILE A 43 5.16 8.81 1.55
C ILE A 43 4.01 7.81 1.48
N VAL A 44 3.74 7.25 0.30
CA VAL A 44 2.67 6.27 0.13
C VAL A 44 2.98 5.01 0.92
N ALA A 45 4.23 4.53 0.93
CA ALA A 45 4.62 3.37 1.72
C ALA A 45 4.37 3.56 3.23
N VAL A 46 4.74 4.71 3.79
CA VAL A 46 4.48 5.04 5.20
C VAL A 46 2.98 5.16 5.46
N ALA A 47 2.24 5.85 4.60
CA ALA A 47 0.79 6.01 4.76
C ALA A 47 0.06 4.65 4.70
N THR A 48 0.40 3.81 3.73
CA THR A 48 -0.16 2.45 3.61
C THR A 48 0.20 1.59 4.81
N ALA A 49 1.46 1.61 5.28
CA ALA A 49 1.86 0.87 6.46
C ALA A 49 1.13 1.36 7.73
N ALA A 50 0.94 2.68 7.87
CA ALA A 50 0.21 3.25 8.99
C ALA A 50 -1.28 2.86 8.97
N VAL A 51 -1.92 2.90 7.80
CA VAL A 51 -3.31 2.45 7.61
C VAL A 51 -3.46 0.97 7.93
N ALA A 52 -2.57 0.13 7.40
CA ALA A 52 -2.60 -1.31 7.67
C ALA A 52 -2.39 -1.58 9.18
N GLY A 53 -1.42 -0.90 9.80
CA GLY A 53 -1.13 -1.05 11.22
C GLY A 53 -2.23 -0.51 12.15
N ALA A 54 -2.90 0.59 11.77
CA ALA A 54 -4.05 1.13 12.51
C ALA A 54 -5.26 0.20 12.41
N SER A 55 -5.50 -0.32 11.21
CA SER A 55 -6.54 -1.32 10.95
C SER A 55 -6.33 -2.56 11.81
N ASP A 56 -5.12 -3.10 11.84
CA ASP A 56 -4.78 -4.29 12.63
C ASP A 56 -5.05 -4.13 14.13
N ARG A 57 -5.00 -2.90 14.65
CA ARG A 57 -5.18 -2.59 16.08
C ARG A 57 -6.61 -2.17 16.46
N GLY A 58 -7.54 -2.18 15.50
CA GLY A 58 -8.93 -1.77 15.74
C GLY A 58 -9.13 -0.26 15.97
N TYR A 59 -8.08 0.55 15.80
CA TYR A 59 -8.16 2.01 15.91
C TYR A 59 -8.56 2.60 14.56
N ASN A 60 -9.84 2.96 14.38
CA ASN A 60 -10.35 3.77 13.26
C ASN A 60 -9.79 3.40 11.87
N GLY A 61 -9.44 2.13 11.65
CA GLY A 61 -8.73 1.69 10.44
C GLY A 61 -9.51 2.00 9.17
N ASP A 62 -10.83 1.84 9.24
CA ASP A 62 -11.73 2.14 8.13
C ASP A 62 -11.75 3.64 7.80
N TYR A 63 -11.77 4.50 8.83
CA TYR A 63 -11.70 5.95 8.65
C TYR A 63 -10.36 6.38 8.06
N LEU A 64 -9.24 5.86 8.59
CA LEU A 64 -7.91 6.18 8.08
C LEU A 64 -7.74 5.71 6.62
N THR A 65 -8.27 4.52 6.30
CA THR A 65 -8.31 3.98 4.94
C THR A 65 -9.11 4.89 4.01
N ALA A 66 -10.30 5.33 4.43
CA ALA A 66 -11.15 6.22 3.65
C ALA A 66 -10.48 7.58 3.40
N VAL A 67 -9.84 8.16 4.43
CA VAL A 67 -9.13 9.44 4.31
C VAL A 67 -7.93 9.32 3.38
N VAL A 68 -7.08 8.31 3.56
CA VAL A 68 -5.87 8.12 2.73
C VAL A 68 -6.25 7.75 1.30
N GLY A 69 -7.19 6.82 1.12
CA GLY A 69 -7.71 6.45 -0.20
C GLY A 69 -8.35 7.63 -0.92
N GLY A 70 -9.17 8.42 -0.20
CA GLY A 70 -9.77 9.65 -0.73
C GLY A 70 -8.72 10.68 -1.15
N ALA A 71 -7.68 10.90 -0.34
CA ALA A 71 -6.59 11.80 -0.67
C ALA A 71 -5.82 11.37 -1.93
N ILE A 72 -5.57 10.06 -2.11
CA ILE A 72 -4.94 9.52 -3.32
C ILE A 72 -5.84 9.78 -4.53
N VAL A 73 -7.13 9.45 -4.46
CA VAL A 73 -8.07 9.65 -5.58
C VAL A 73 -8.15 11.13 -5.96
N LEU A 74 -8.30 12.03 -4.97
CA LEU A 74 -8.36 13.47 -5.22
C LEU A 74 -7.05 13.99 -5.84
N GLY A 75 -5.90 13.49 -5.39
CA GLY A 75 -4.60 13.81 -5.99
C GLY A 75 -4.50 13.39 -7.46
N LEU A 76 -4.98 12.19 -7.79
CA LEU A 76 -5.01 11.69 -9.18
C LEU A 76 -5.97 12.52 -10.06
N ILE A 77 -7.14 12.89 -9.55
CA ILE A 77 -8.08 13.78 -10.25
C ILE A 77 -7.45 15.16 -10.48
N TRP A 78 -6.78 15.72 -9.48
CA TRP A 78 -6.09 17.01 -9.61
C TRP A 78 -4.99 16.96 -10.69
N LEU A 79 -4.19 15.89 -10.72
CA LEU A 79 -3.18 15.69 -11.75
C LEU A 79 -3.81 15.59 -13.15
N TRP A 80 -4.95 14.90 -13.25
CA TRP A 80 -5.66 14.75 -14.51
C TRP A 80 -6.18 16.10 -15.05
N VAL A 81 -6.86 16.90 -14.22
CA VAL A 81 -7.41 18.20 -14.64
C VAL A 81 -6.32 19.25 -14.91
N THR A 82 -5.11 19.06 -14.40
CA THR A 82 -3.95 19.94 -14.64
C THR A 82 -3.01 19.43 -15.73
N TYR A 83 -3.41 18.40 -16.50
CA TYR A 83 -2.63 17.80 -17.58
C TYR A 83 -1.24 17.32 -17.15
N ARG A 84 -1.12 16.86 -15.90
CA ARG A 84 0.10 16.28 -15.33
C ARG A 84 0.15 14.76 -15.62
N PRO A 85 1.33 14.11 -15.54
CA PRO A 85 1.49 12.70 -15.91
C PRO A 85 0.88 11.75 -14.85
N VAL A 86 -0.44 11.58 -14.88
CA VAL A 86 -1.23 10.76 -13.94
C VAL A 86 -0.70 9.32 -13.86
N LEU A 87 -0.39 8.71 -15.01
CA LEU A 87 0.01 7.30 -15.07
C LEU A 87 1.38 7.06 -14.43
N SER A 88 2.33 7.99 -14.59
CA SER A 88 3.64 7.90 -13.94
C SER A 88 3.51 8.03 -12.42
N VAL A 89 2.63 8.91 -11.93
CA VAL A 89 2.35 9.02 -10.49
C VAL A 89 1.63 7.79 -9.97
N LEU A 90 0.67 7.26 -10.72
CA LEU A 90 -0.04 6.03 -10.35
C LEU A 90 0.93 4.84 -10.21
N ALA A 91 1.92 4.72 -11.09
CA ALA A 91 2.97 3.70 -10.97
C ALA A 91 3.71 3.81 -9.63
N LEU A 92 4.11 5.03 -9.24
CA LEU A 92 4.79 5.29 -7.97
C LEU A 92 3.90 5.00 -6.75
N VAL A 93 2.61 5.35 -6.82
CA VAL A 93 1.62 5.05 -5.78
C VAL A 93 1.46 3.54 -5.60
N LEU A 94 1.37 2.79 -6.70
CA LEU A 94 1.25 1.32 -6.66
C LEU A 94 2.50 0.67 -6.05
N VAL A 95 3.70 1.12 -6.45
CA VAL A 95 4.96 0.64 -5.85
C VAL A 95 5.01 0.96 -4.35
N GLY A 96 4.73 2.21 -3.97
CA GLY A 96 4.72 2.62 -2.56
C GLY A 96 3.71 1.81 -1.73
N THR A 97 2.51 1.58 -2.28
CA THR A 97 1.46 0.76 -1.64
C THR A 97 1.94 -0.67 -1.43
N GLY A 98 2.58 -1.26 -2.45
CA GLY A 98 3.18 -2.59 -2.36
C GLY A 98 4.22 -2.71 -1.25
N ILE A 99 5.12 -1.72 -1.16
CA ILE A 99 6.13 -1.63 -0.10
C ILE A 99 5.47 -1.48 1.28
N GLY A 100 4.46 -0.62 1.41
CA GLY A 100 3.76 -0.38 2.68
C GLY A 100 3.07 -1.62 3.23
N PHE A 101 2.32 -2.35 2.39
CA PHE A 101 1.72 -3.63 2.79
C PHE A 101 2.77 -4.69 3.14
N GLY A 102 3.81 -4.81 2.32
CA GLY A 102 4.92 -5.73 2.56
C GLY A 102 5.61 -5.44 3.90
N ALA A 103 5.95 -4.19 4.16
CA ALA A 103 6.60 -3.75 5.39
C ALA A 103 5.70 -4.00 6.62
N ASN A 104 4.42 -3.63 6.56
CA ASN A 104 3.48 -3.89 7.66
C ASN A 104 3.39 -5.38 7.98
N ARG A 105 3.32 -6.26 6.96
CA ARG A 105 3.18 -7.70 7.18
C ARG A 105 4.49 -8.40 7.57
N LEU A 106 5.64 -7.89 7.14
CA LEU A 106 6.92 -8.33 7.69
C LEU A 106 7.00 -8.01 9.20
N VAL A 107 6.58 -6.82 9.61
CA VAL A 107 6.62 -6.42 11.02
C VAL A 107 5.52 -7.09 11.85
N PHE A 108 4.26 -7.13 11.39
CA PHE A 108 3.10 -7.56 12.19
C PHE A 108 2.47 -8.90 11.78
N GLY A 109 3.02 -9.56 10.76
CA GLY A 109 2.70 -10.96 10.45
C GLY A 109 3.85 -11.90 10.81
N VAL A 110 5.09 -11.46 10.61
CA VAL A 110 6.28 -12.31 10.82
C VAL A 110 6.92 -12.02 12.19
N VAL A 111 7.29 -10.78 12.49
CA VAL A 111 8.01 -10.41 13.72
C VAL A 111 7.08 -10.37 14.93
N VAL A 112 6.02 -9.56 14.87
CA VAL A 112 4.99 -9.44 15.90
C VAL A 112 3.76 -10.24 15.45
N PRO A 113 3.17 -11.12 16.28
CA PRO A 113 1.99 -11.89 15.89
C PRO A 113 0.75 -11.01 15.73
N VAL A 114 -0.06 -11.30 14.71
CA VAL A 114 -1.37 -10.68 14.47
C VAL A 114 -2.29 -10.94 15.68
N PRO A 115 -3.03 -9.92 16.18
CA PRO A 115 -4.01 -10.09 17.25
C PRO A 115 -5.04 -11.19 16.95
N GLU A 116 -5.43 -11.95 17.96
CA GLU A 116 -6.34 -13.10 17.80
C GLU A 116 -7.71 -12.71 17.24
N SER A 117 -8.16 -11.47 17.49
CA SER A 117 -9.41 -10.91 16.98
C SER A 117 -9.51 -10.88 15.44
N ARG A 118 -8.38 -10.94 14.72
CA ARG A 118 -8.32 -10.92 13.26
C ARG A 118 -7.97 -12.27 12.61
N ARG A 119 -7.64 -13.31 13.38
CA ARG A 119 -7.24 -14.62 12.80
C ARG A 119 -8.41 -15.41 12.18
N GLY A 120 -9.65 -14.95 12.39
CA GLY A 120 -10.87 -15.60 11.90
C GLY A 120 -11.67 -14.81 10.84
N GLN A 121 -11.12 -13.73 10.29
CA GLN A 121 -11.69 -12.98 9.15
C GLN A 121 -10.91 -13.26 7.87
#